data_AF-A0A2S4VEB0-F1
#
_entry.id   AF-A0A2S4VEB0-F1
#
_cell.length_a   1.000
_cell.length_b   1.000
_cell.length_c   1.000
_cell.angle_alpha   90.00
_cell.angle_beta   90.00
_cell.angle_gamma   90.00
#
_symmetry.space_group_name_H-M   'P 1'
#
loop_
_entity.id
_entity.type
_entity.pdbx_description
1 polymer ?
#
loop_
_entity_poly.entity_id
_entity_poly.type
_entity_poly.pdbx_seq_one_letter_code
_entity_poly.pdbx_strand_id
1 'polypeptide(L)'
;MVRSSERRQLLKSLEKSIRQDLIDKATDPDLEEGSDDSSSGADSDDDQDREDEEEGMLAILEDKVQALLSVESKRYLRPRGRILKGPEDNHYYLEVLEEKRFKVHFRMSRESFFNLCNLVADNPIFHNNSTCPQRPVVEQMMVTLNRLGCHGNGVSVAMLACKYRMGEGSVELYTNRCIMAILGLKPQLLAWPNAEERSEVSSGDGPDYYNRKGSYGITTLLVCDQEKNITHVYTGWPGCSHDQRLMNNCGLSQAPTDFFSDDQYLLADSAFTATTTVVPAFKRARNRGLTEEQHDFNRHLSGDLVRINAWIMACCVLHNFLNRGGDIGFGYEDSTPLDDSSEDIDPQEQPGKAAGKRKRKEVLQAALAFREDGGSY
;
A
#
# COMPACT_ATOMS: atom_id res chain seq x y z
N MET A 1 1.91 -6.28 -2.88
CA MET A 1 1.82 -7.76 -2.97
C MET A 1 1.45 -8.35 -1.61
N VAL A 2 0.57 -9.36 -1.62
CA VAL A 2 -0.23 -9.92 -0.51
C VAL A 2 -1.45 -9.08 -0.08
N ARG A 3 -2.51 -8.96 -0.90
CA ARG A 3 -3.89 -8.74 -0.37
C ARG A 3 -5.07 -9.38 -1.13
N SER A 4 -4.87 -10.46 -1.90
CA SER A 4 -5.92 -11.46 -2.08
C SER A 4 -5.33 -12.86 -2.03
N SER A 5 -5.59 -13.61 -0.96
CA SER A 5 -5.27 -15.04 -0.97
C SER A 5 -6.10 -15.71 -2.06
N GLU A 6 -5.53 -16.68 -2.78
CA GLU A 6 -6.28 -17.55 -3.71
C GLU A 6 -7.56 -18.07 -3.07
N ARG A 7 -7.52 -18.40 -1.76
CA ARG A 7 -8.69 -18.74 -0.95
C ARG A 7 -9.79 -17.68 -0.99
N ARG A 8 -9.43 -16.41 -0.80
CA ARG A 8 -10.39 -15.29 -0.81
C ARG A 8 -10.96 -15.06 -2.22
N GLN A 9 -10.17 -15.25 -3.27
CA GLN A 9 -10.67 -15.19 -4.65
C GLN A 9 -11.64 -16.34 -4.94
N LEU A 10 -11.29 -17.57 -4.54
CA LEU A 10 -12.15 -18.74 -4.62
C LEU A 10 -13.48 -18.55 -3.89
N LEU A 11 -13.44 -18.07 -2.63
CA LEU A 11 -14.66 -17.77 -1.88
C LEU A 11 -15.55 -16.77 -2.60
N LYS A 12 -14.99 -15.64 -3.06
CA LYS A 12 -15.75 -14.64 -3.82
C LYS A 12 -16.32 -15.19 -5.12
N SER A 13 -15.57 -16.04 -5.81
CA SER A 13 -16.00 -16.65 -7.07
C SER A 13 -17.15 -17.64 -6.85
N LEU A 14 -17.03 -18.49 -5.83
CA LEU A 14 -18.09 -19.43 -5.42
C LEU A 14 -19.35 -18.68 -4.95
N GLU A 15 -19.21 -17.70 -4.06
CA GLU A 15 -20.33 -16.85 -3.60
C GLU A 15 -21.02 -16.15 -4.78
N LYS A 16 -20.24 -15.59 -5.71
CA LYS A 16 -20.80 -14.91 -6.89
C LYS A 16 -21.51 -15.91 -7.81
N SER A 17 -20.94 -17.08 -8.06
CA SER A 17 -21.55 -18.10 -8.91
C SER A 17 -22.86 -18.61 -8.31
N ILE A 18 -22.85 -18.99 -7.02
CA ILE A 18 -24.05 -19.47 -6.32
C ILE A 18 -25.15 -18.40 -6.36
N ARG A 19 -24.79 -17.13 -6.15
CA ARG A 19 -25.74 -16.03 -6.23
C ARG A 19 -26.33 -15.88 -7.63
N GLN A 20 -25.52 -16.06 -8.67
CA GLN A 20 -25.98 -15.97 -10.06
C GLN A 20 -26.96 -17.11 -10.37
N ASP A 21 -26.60 -18.36 -10.03
CA ASP A 21 -27.46 -19.53 -10.25
C ASP A 21 -28.83 -19.38 -9.55
N LEU A 22 -28.84 -18.82 -8.33
CA LEU A 22 -30.08 -18.54 -7.59
C LEU A 22 -30.93 -17.43 -8.23
N ILE A 23 -30.29 -16.43 -8.85
CA ILE A 23 -31.00 -15.37 -9.57
C ILE A 23 -31.59 -15.93 -10.86
N ASP A 24 -30.80 -16.68 -11.62
CA ASP A 24 -31.22 -17.27 -12.90
C ASP A 24 -32.44 -18.17 -12.69
N LYS A 25 -32.43 -19.01 -11.64
CA LYS A 25 -33.59 -19.83 -11.24
C LYS A 25 -34.82 -19.01 -10.82
N ALA A 26 -34.62 -17.82 -10.24
CA ALA A 26 -35.72 -16.95 -9.82
C ALA A 26 -36.29 -16.08 -10.96
N THR A 27 -35.56 -15.95 -12.06
CA THR A 27 -35.96 -15.20 -13.26
C THR A 27 -36.40 -16.09 -14.42
N ASP A 28 -36.54 -17.39 -14.17
CA ASP A 28 -36.96 -18.36 -15.17
C ASP A 28 -38.40 -18.04 -15.64
N PRO A 29 -38.61 -17.66 -16.91
CA PRO A 29 -39.92 -17.22 -17.42
C PRO A 29 -40.97 -18.33 -17.46
N ASP A 30 -40.59 -19.60 -17.31
CA ASP A 30 -41.51 -20.74 -17.36
C ASP A 30 -42.31 -20.94 -16.05
N LEU A 31 -42.06 -20.13 -15.01
CA LEU A 31 -42.84 -20.16 -13.75
C LEU A 31 -44.03 -19.18 -13.71
N GLU A 32 -44.28 -18.37 -14.76
CA GLU A 32 -45.42 -17.44 -14.83
C GLU A 32 -46.62 -17.92 -15.66
N GLU A 33 -46.58 -19.07 -16.34
CA GLU A 33 -47.77 -19.62 -17.02
C GLU A 33 -48.53 -20.61 -16.14
N GLY A 34 -49.10 -20.07 -15.06
CA GLY A 34 -49.98 -20.77 -14.13
C GLY A 34 -51.40 -20.22 -14.11
N SER A 35 -52.03 -19.94 -15.27
CA SER A 35 -53.49 -19.93 -15.36
C SER A 35 -54.01 -20.01 -16.80
N ASP A 36 -54.80 -21.06 -17.03
CA ASP A 36 -55.81 -21.26 -18.10
C ASP A 36 -55.31 -21.83 -19.44
N ASP A 37 -55.44 -23.15 -19.67
CA ASP A 37 -56.66 -23.77 -20.24
C ASP A 37 -56.51 -25.30 -20.32
N SER A 38 -57.62 -26.02 -20.16
CA SER A 38 -57.70 -27.47 -20.31
C SER A 38 -57.73 -27.88 -21.79
N SER A 39 -56.75 -28.65 -22.26
CA SER A 39 -56.98 -29.62 -23.34
C SER A 39 -55.86 -30.66 -23.43
N SER A 40 -56.31 -31.92 -23.46
CA SER A 40 -55.61 -33.19 -23.57
C SER A 40 -54.59 -33.35 -24.71
N GLY A 41 -53.48 -34.02 -24.40
CA GLY A 41 -52.90 -35.09 -25.22
C GLY A 41 -51.49 -34.85 -25.77
N ALA A 42 -50.52 -35.62 -25.24
CA ALA A 42 -49.07 -35.65 -25.53
C ALA A 42 -48.37 -34.36 -25.04
N ASP A 43 -47.44 -34.40 -24.08
CA ASP A 43 -46.15 -35.09 -24.13
C ASP A 43 -45.70 -35.53 -22.72
N SER A 44 -45.57 -36.85 -22.50
CA SER A 44 -45.01 -37.39 -21.24
C SER A 44 -43.48 -37.33 -21.21
N ASP A 45 -42.85 -37.16 -22.37
CA ASP A 45 -41.39 -37.09 -22.50
C ASP A 45 -40.87 -35.68 -22.17
N ASP A 46 -41.65 -34.62 -22.48
CA ASP A 46 -41.24 -33.21 -22.31
C ASP A 46 -41.28 -32.75 -20.84
N ASP A 47 -42.17 -33.33 -20.01
CA ASP A 47 -42.20 -33.10 -18.56
C ASP A 47 -41.04 -33.83 -17.83
N GLN A 48 -40.65 -35.02 -18.31
CA GLN A 48 -39.53 -35.77 -17.74
C GLN A 48 -38.19 -35.11 -18.05
N ASP A 49 -38.01 -34.61 -19.27
CA ASP A 49 -36.80 -33.88 -19.67
C ASP A 49 -36.61 -32.60 -18.84
N ARG A 50 -37.69 -31.91 -18.46
CA ARG A 50 -37.64 -30.72 -17.58
C ARG A 50 -37.28 -31.05 -16.14
N GLU A 51 -37.84 -32.13 -15.59
CA GLU A 51 -37.51 -32.59 -14.23
C GLU A 51 -36.03 -32.99 -14.12
N ASP A 52 -35.50 -33.69 -15.14
CA ASP A 52 -34.09 -34.08 -15.21
C ASP A 52 -33.14 -32.88 -15.33
N GLU A 53 -33.53 -31.83 -16.08
CA GLU A 53 -32.78 -30.58 -16.18
C GLU A 53 -32.77 -29.80 -14.86
N GLU A 54 -33.90 -29.73 -14.15
CA GLU A 54 -34.00 -29.05 -12.86
C GLU A 54 -33.19 -29.80 -11.77
N GLU A 55 -33.24 -31.13 -11.77
CA GLU A 55 -32.44 -31.99 -10.88
C GLU A 55 -30.93 -31.82 -11.18
N GLY A 56 -30.54 -31.74 -12.45
CA GLY A 56 -29.17 -31.46 -12.87
C GLY A 56 -28.66 -30.09 -12.38
N MET A 57 -29.48 -29.04 -12.47
CA MET A 57 -29.14 -27.71 -11.95
C MET A 57 -29.01 -27.68 -10.43
N LEU A 58 -29.91 -28.37 -9.72
CA LEU A 58 -29.86 -28.52 -8.27
C LEU A 58 -28.57 -29.24 -7.81
N ALA A 59 -28.18 -30.31 -8.48
CA ALA A 59 -26.94 -31.03 -8.20
C ALA A 59 -25.70 -30.13 -8.36
N ILE A 60 -25.66 -29.31 -9.42
CA ILE A 60 -24.56 -28.34 -9.64
C ILE A 60 -24.51 -27.29 -8.52
N LEU A 61 -25.68 -26.80 -8.07
CA LEU A 61 -25.77 -25.84 -6.98
C LEU A 61 -25.30 -26.47 -5.66
N GLU A 62 -25.71 -27.70 -5.37
CA GLU A 62 -25.27 -28.46 -4.20
C GLU A 62 -23.75 -28.64 -4.18
N ASP A 63 -23.14 -29.01 -5.31
CA ASP A 63 -21.69 -29.13 -5.47
C ASP A 63 -20.97 -27.81 -5.19
N LYS A 64 -21.50 -26.69 -5.70
CA LYS A 64 -20.94 -25.35 -5.45
C LYS A 64 -21.03 -24.96 -3.96
N VAL A 65 -22.16 -25.22 -3.31
CA VAL A 65 -22.36 -24.97 -1.87
C VAL A 65 -21.43 -25.84 -1.04
N GLN A 66 -21.28 -27.11 -1.39
CA GLN A 66 -20.39 -28.04 -0.70
C GLN A 66 -18.92 -27.64 -0.85
N ALA A 67 -18.51 -27.18 -2.03
CA ALA A 67 -17.20 -26.61 -2.27
C ALA A 67 -16.97 -25.35 -1.41
N LEU A 68 -17.96 -24.45 -1.32
CA LEU A 68 -17.89 -23.25 -0.48
C LEU A 68 -17.67 -23.62 1.00
N LEU A 69 -18.48 -24.52 1.55
CA LEU A 69 -18.35 -25.02 2.92
C LEU A 69 -16.99 -25.68 3.19
N SER A 70 -16.48 -26.46 2.23
CA SER A 70 -15.15 -27.09 2.32
C SER A 70 -14.02 -26.06 2.37
N VAL A 71 -14.14 -24.97 1.62
CA VAL A 71 -13.15 -23.87 1.64
C VAL A 71 -13.29 -23.00 2.89
N GLU A 72 -14.51 -22.74 3.36
CA GLU A 72 -14.77 -21.96 4.57
C GLU A 72 -14.29 -22.65 5.84
N SER A 73 -14.56 -23.96 5.96
CA SER A 73 -14.15 -24.79 7.10
C SER A 73 -12.63 -24.92 7.25
N LYS A 74 -11.86 -24.69 6.17
CA LYS A 74 -10.40 -24.78 6.17
C LYS A 74 -9.75 -23.41 6.08
N ARG A 75 -8.79 -23.15 6.96
CA ARG A 75 -8.00 -21.89 6.92
C ARG A 75 -7.11 -21.79 5.67
N TYR A 76 -6.65 -22.92 5.13
CA TYR A 76 -5.72 -22.99 4.01
C TYR A 76 -6.23 -23.96 2.94
N LEU A 77 -6.04 -23.63 1.66
CA LEU A 77 -6.44 -24.49 0.53
C LEU A 77 -5.54 -25.72 0.38
N ARG A 78 -4.28 -25.61 0.78
CA ARG A 78 -3.28 -26.68 0.67
C ARG A 78 -2.72 -27.03 2.05
N PRO A 79 -2.31 -28.29 2.29
CA PRO A 79 -1.58 -28.67 3.48
C PRO A 79 -0.32 -27.81 3.66
N ARG A 80 -0.01 -27.41 4.90
CA ARG A 80 1.20 -26.62 5.19
C ARG A 80 2.38 -27.55 5.46
N GLY A 81 3.41 -27.48 4.63
CA GLY A 81 4.72 -28.06 4.93
C GLY A 81 5.45 -27.24 5.98
N ARG A 82 6.18 -27.91 6.88
CA ARG A 82 7.08 -27.22 7.82
C ARG A 82 8.35 -26.83 7.05
N ILE A 83 8.61 -25.53 6.95
CA ILE A 83 9.88 -25.02 6.42
C ILE A 83 10.97 -25.24 7.47
N LEU A 84 12.05 -25.93 7.08
CA LEU A 84 13.24 -26.08 7.93
C LEU A 84 13.90 -24.70 8.12
N LYS A 85 14.20 -24.36 9.37
CA LYS A 85 14.82 -23.09 9.73
C LYS A 85 16.32 -23.29 9.97
N GLY A 86 17.11 -22.29 9.61
CA GLY A 86 18.56 -22.27 9.87
C GLY A 86 18.92 -22.20 11.38
N PRO A 87 20.24 -22.23 11.70
CA PRO A 87 20.77 -22.16 13.06
C PRO A 87 20.52 -20.82 13.77
N GLU A 88 20.66 -20.77 15.10
CA GLU A 88 20.37 -19.59 15.90
C GLU A 88 21.46 -18.51 15.87
N ASP A 89 21.21 -17.46 15.07
CA ASP A 89 22.19 -16.38 14.86
C ASP A 89 21.83 -15.07 15.59
N ASN A 90 20.71 -14.99 16.31
CA ASN A 90 20.28 -13.74 16.95
C ASN A 90 21.29 -13.24 17.99
N HIS A 91 21.85 -14.16 18.79
CA HIS A 91 22.88 -13.86 19.78
C HIS A 91 24.12 -13.24 19.11
N TYR A 92 24.51 -13.73 17.94
CA TYR A 92 25.61 -13.16 17.18
C TYR A 92 25.35 -11.67 16.86
N TYR A 93 24.17 -11.34 16.33
CA TYR A 93 23.84 -9.95 16.00
C TYR A 93 23.72 -9.05 17.24
N LEU A 94 23.09 -9.54 18.30
CA LEU A 94 22.76 -8.72 19.46
C LEU A 94 23.93 -8.53 20.42
N GLU A 95 24.82 -9.52 20.57
CA GLU A 95 25.85 -9.52 21.61
C GLU A 95 27.29 -9.59 21.06
N VAL A 96 27.51 -10.29 19.95
CA VAL A 96 28.87 -10.58 19.44
C VAL A 96 29.31 -9.59 18.35
N LEU A 97 28.39 -9.15 17.50
CA LEU A 97 28.69 -8.35 16.34
C LEU A 97 29.32 -7.00 16.74
N GLU A 98 30.41 -6.60 16.07
CA GLU A 98 31.05 -5.31 16.32
C GLU A 98 30.08 -4.13 16.09
N GLU A 99 30.16 -3.10 16.95
CA GLU A 99 29.27 -1.93 16.93
C GLU A 99 29.13 -1.25 15.56
N LYS A 100 30.25 -1.06 14.85
CA LYS A 100 30.25 -0.47 13.50
C LYS A 100 29.44 -1.30 12.52
N ARG A 101 29.56 -2.64 12.59
CA ARG A 101 28.80 -3.55 11.73
C ARG A 101 27.33 -3.62 12.15
N PHE A 102 27.05 -3.57 13.45
CA PHE A 102 25.69 -3.46 13.97
C PHE A 102 24.98 -2.23 13.38
N LYS A 103 25.65 -1.06 13.44
CA LYS A 103 25.13 0.19 12.88
C LYS A 103 24.93 0.14 11.36
N VAL A 104 25.77 -0.59 10.62
CA VAL A 104 25.53 -0.84 9.18
C VAL A 104 24.24 -1.64 8.95
N HIS A 105 23.98 -2.67 9.76
CA HIS A 105 22.80 -3.52 9.61
C HIS A 105 21.49 -2.89 10.08
N PHE A 106 21.52 -2.10 11.16
CA PHE A 106 20.30 -1.59 11.81
C PHE A 106 20.18 -0.06 11.79
N ARG A 107 21.15 0.64 11.20
CA ARG A 107 21.21 2.10 11.03
C ARG A 107 21.22 2.91 12.32
N MET A 108 21.49 2.27 13.45
CA MET A 108 21.64 2.88 14.77
C MET A 108 22.60 2.06 15.64
N SER A 109 23.11 2.65 16.72
CA SER A 109 23.90 1.94 17.71
C SER A 109 23.08 0.86 18.43
N ARG A 110 23.75 -0.11 19.04
CA ARG A 110 23.10 -1.15 19.85
C ARG A 110 22.34 -0.54 21.03
N GLU A 111 22.91 0.49 21.65
CA GLU A 111 22.26 1.22 22.75
C GLU A 111 20.94 1.86 22.29
N SER A 112 20.98 2.65 21.21
CA SER A 112 19.79 3.27 20.61
C SER A 112 18.75 2.22 20.22
N PHE A 113 19.19 1.09 19.68
CA PHE A 113 18.33 -0.02 19.29
C PHE A 113 17.55 -0.60 20.48
N PHE A 114 18.21 -0.90 21.59
CA PHE A 114 17.53 -1.41 22.79
C PHE A 114 16.66 -0.35 23.44
N ASN A 115 17.09 0.91 23.47
CA ASN A 115 16.28 2.03 23.94
C ASN A 115 14.98 2.16 23.14
N LEU A 116 15.05 2.05 21.81
CA LEU A 116 13.87 2.03 20.95
C LEU A 116 12.96 0.84 21.25
N CYS A 117 13.51 -0.36 21.38
CA CYS A 117 12.74 -1.56 21.67
C CYS A 117 12.01 -1.47 23.02
N ASN A 118 12.68 -0.96 24.05
CA ASN A 118 12.09 -0.76 25.37
C ASN A 118 10.99 0.31 25.32
N LEU A 119 11.20 1.40 24.60
CA LEU A 119 10.23 2.49 24.47
C LEU A 119 8.91 2.03 23.82
N VAL A 120 8.96 1.06 22.92
CA VAL A 120 7.76 0.54 22.23
C VAL A 120 7.25 -0.79 22.78
N ALA A 121 7.91 -1.34 23.81
CA ALA A 121 7.64 -2.70 24.30
C ALA A 121 6.18 -2.90 24.74
N ASP A 122 5.63 -1.92 25.46
CA ASP A 122 4.27 -1.97 26.02
C ASP A 122 3.17 -1.70 24.99
N ASN A 123 3.53 -1.46 23.72
CA ASN A 123 2.53 -1.18 22.69
C ASN A 123 1.62 -2.41 22.50
N PRO A 124 0.28 -2.25 22.51
CA PRO A 124 -0.67 -3.36 22.32
C PRO A 124 -0.45 -4.17 21.05
N ILE A 125 0.18 -3.58 20.01
CA ILE A 125 0.46 -4.26 18.75
C ILE A 125 1.44 -5.43 18.87
N PHE A 126 2.24 -5.45 19.93
CA PHE A 126 3.18 -6.53 20.26
C PHE A 126 2.60 -7.55 21.24
N HIS A 127 1.33 -7.40 21.62
CA HIS A 127 0.63 -8.32 22.49
C HIS A 127 -0.47 -9.02 21.71
N ASN A 128 -0.63 -10.32 21.92
CA ASN A 128 -1.71 -11.09 21.30
C ASN A 128 -2.42 -11.94 22.36
N ASN A 129 -3.68 -12.26 22.11
CA ASN A 129 -4.47 -13.16 22.97
C ASN A 129 -4.42 -14.61 22.44
N SER A 130 -3.27 -15.02 21.90
CA SER A 130 -3.09 -16.35 21.29
C SER A 130 -2.43 -17.31 22.27
N THR A 131 -2.65 -18.60 22.05
CA THR A 131 -1.93 -19.68 22.74
C THR A 131 -0.47 -19.78 22.31
N CYS A 132 -0.09 -19.18 21.17
CA CYS A 132 1.29 -19.09 20.71
C CYS A 132 1.88 -17.73 21.11
N PRO A 133 2.96 -17.69 21.91
CA PRO A 133 3.53 -16.44 22.38
C PRO A 133 3.98 -15.57 21.21
N GLN A 134 3.74 -14.27 21.35
CA GLN A 134 4.20 -13.29 20.37
C GLN A 134 5.73 -13.25 20.36
N ARG A 135 6.34 -13.22 19.17
CA ARG A 135 7.80 -13.11 19.05
C ARG A 135 8.29 -11.80 19.68
N PRO A 136 9.43 -11.78 20.40
CA PRO A 136 9.92 -10.58 21.08
C PRO A 136 10.03 -9.35 20.17
N VAL A 137 9.79 -8.16 20.75
CA VAL A 137 9.85 -6.86 20.04
C VAL A 137 11.20 -6.65 19.38
N VAL A 138 12.29 -7.00 20.09
CA VAL A 138 13.67 -6.93 19.59
C VAL A 138 13.82 -7.63 18.24
N GLU A 139 13.32 -8.85 18.10
CA GLU A 139 13.46 -9.61 16.85
C GLU A 139 12.58 -9.05 15.73
N GLN A 140 11.38 -8.55 16.05
CA GLN A 140 10.53 -7.86 15.10
C GLN A 140 11.18 -6.54 14.61
N MET A 141 11.88 -5.84 15.52
CA MET A 141 12.57 -4.60 15.23
C MET A 141 13.84 -4.82 14.39
N MET A 142 14.62 -5.87 14.65
CA MET A 142 15.78 -6.24 13.83
C MET A 142 15.41 -6.39 12.35
N VAL A 143 14.32 -7.13 12.09
CA VAL A 143 13.83 -7.36 10.72
C VAL A 143 13.38 -6.04 10.10
N THR A 144 12.68 -5.21 10.88
CA THR A 144 12.16 -3.93 10.40
C THR A 144 13.27 -2.96 10.05
N LEU A 145 14.21 -2.71 10.96
CA LEU A 145 15.30 -1.77 10.73
C LEU A 145 16.24 -2.22 9.59
N ASN A 146 16.51 -3.52 9.48
CA ASN A 146 17.28 -4.05 8.35
C ASN A 146 16.53 -3.79 7.02
N ARG A 147 15.19 -3.90 7.00
CA ARG A 147 14.40 -3.53 5.82
C ARG A 147 14.40 -2.03 5.53
N LEU A 148 14.29 -1.18 6.55
CA LEU A 148 14.36 0.28 6.37
C LEU A 148 15.75 0.71 5.89
N GLY A 149 16.78 -0.02 6.29
CA GLY A 149 18.18 0.30 6.03
C GLY A 149 18.79 -0.32 4.78
N CYS A 150 18.08 -1.17 4.04
CA CYS A 150 18.60 -1.82 2.82
C CYS A 150 17.75 -1.48 1.59
N HIS A 151 18.25 -1.82 0.40
CA HIS A 151 17.51 -1.78 -0.86
C HIS A 151 17.83 -3.02 -1.71
N GLY A 152 17.10 -3.22 -2.81
CA GLY A 152 17.27 -4.35 -3.72
C GLY A 152 17.16 -5.70 -3.00
N ASN A 153 18.10 -6.62 -3.31
CA ASN A 153 18.14 -7.97 -2.72
C ASN A 153 18.19 -7.97 -1.18
N GLY A 154 18.73 -6.91 -0.55
CA GLY A 154 18.81 -6.80 0.91
C GLY A 154 17.44 -6.68 1.61
N VAL A 155 16.40 -6.23 0.90
CA VAL A 155 15.03 -6.06 1.40
C VAL A 155 14.12 -7.24 1.05
N SER A 156 14.62 -8.21 0.26
CA SER A 156 13.84 -9.36 -0.19
C SER A 156 13.20 -10.09 0.99
N VAL A 157 11.87 -10.23 0.92
CA VAL A 157 11.07 -10.90 1.97
C VAL A 157 11.55 -12.33 2.19
N ALA A 158 11.83 -13.07 1.11
CA ALA A 158 12.33 -14.44 1.18
C ALA A 158 13.73 -14.49 1.82
N MET A 159 14.65 -13.60 1.42
CA MET A 159 15.99 -13.58 2.00
C MET A 159 15.98 -13.23 3.48
N LEU A 160 15.16 -12.27 3.89
CA LEU A 160 15.01 -11.89 5.29
C LEU A 160 14.30 -12.94 6.12
N ALA A 161 13.30 -13.63 5.55
CA ALA A 161 12.63 -14.76 6.18
C ALA A 161 13.62 -15.89 6.47
N CYS A 162 14.50 -16.21 5.52
CA CYS A 162 15.60 -17.15 5.72
C CYS A 162 16.57 -16.66 6.79
N LYS A 163 17.08 -15.43 6.67
CA LYS A 163 18.07 -14.82 7.59
C LYS A 163 17.58 -14.79 9.04
N TYR A 164 16.33 -14.41 9.27
CA TYR A 164 15.76 -14.28 10.62
C TYR A 164 14.91 -15.48 11.07
N ARG A 165 14.87 -16.55 10.26
CA ARG A 165 14.20 -17.82 10.58
C ARG A 165 12.69 -17.65 10.83
N MET A 166 12.02 -16.96 9.92
CA MET A 166 10.62 -16.60 10.03
C MET A 166 9.85 -17.05 8.78
N GLY A 167 8.52 -17.05 8.85
CA GLY A 167 7.73 -17.15 7.63
C GLY A 167 7.81 -15.84 6.86
N GLU A 168 7.74 -15.90 5.53
CA GLU A 168 7.73 -14.70 4.66
C GLU A 168 6.65 -13.70 5.06
N GLY A 169 5.42 -14.17 5.30
CA GLY A 169 4.34 -13.32 5.81
C GLY A 169 4.61 -12.68 7.17
N SER A 170 5.50 -13.27 8.00
CA SER A 170 5.92 -12.67 9.27
C SER A 170 6.84 -11.47 9.06
N VAL A 171 7.68 -11.47 8.03
CA VAL A 171 8.57 -10.33 7.72
C VAL A 171 7.74 -9.08 7.48
N GLU A 172 6.72 -9.16 6.61
CA GLU A 172 5.83 -8.03 6.34
C GLU A 172 4.99 -7.64 7.55
N LEU A 173 4.45 -8.63 8.27
CA LEU A 173 3.68 -8.38 9.47
C LEU A 173 4.50 -7.61 10.50
N TYR A 174 5.74 -8.04 10.78
CA TYR A 174 6.59 -7.41 11.79
C TYR A 174 7.02 -6.01 11.36
N THR A 175 7.33 -5.82 10.09
CA THR A 175 7.61 -4.48 9.54
C THR A 175 6.43 -3.54 9.72
N ASN A 176 5.22 -3.96 9.37
CA ASN A 176 4.04 -3.13 9.55
C ASN A 176 3.78 -2.83 11.03
N ARG A 177 3.94 -3.81 11.93
CA ARG A 177 3.76 -3.61 13.37
C ARG A 177 4.76 -2.61 13.95
N CYS A 178 6.04 -2.80 13.64
CA CYS A 178 7.09 -1.91 14.12
C CYS A 178 6.94 -0.50 13.52
N ILE A 179 6.60 -0.35 12.23
CA ILE A 179 6.29 0.97 11.64
C ILE A 179 5.15 1.64 12.41
N MET A 180 4.05 0.93 12.68
CA MET A 180 2.92 1.50 13.42
C MET A 180 3.30 1.89 14.86
N ALA A 181 4.12 1.08 15.53
CA ALA A 181 4.62 1.39 16.87
C ALA A 181 5.53 2.63 16.86
N ILE A 182 6.46 2.72 15.90
CA ILE A 182 7.33 3.89 15.70
C ILE A 182 6.49 5.14 15.40
N LEU A 183 5.48 5.04 14.53
CA LEU A 183 4.57 6.15 14.24
C LEU A 183 3.76 6.58 15.47
N GLY A 184 3.55 5.70 16.45
CA GLY A 184 2.97 6.05 17.75
C GLY A 184 3.83 7.05 18.56
N LEU A 185 5.15 7.09 18.31
CA LEU A 185 6.07 8.04 18.92
C LEU A 185 6.08 9.41 18.23
N LYS A 186 5.42 9.53 17.06
CA LYS A 186 5.36 10.76 16.27
C LYS A 186 5.01 12.01 17.10
N PRO A 187 4.01 12.02 17.99
CA PRO A 187 3.67 13.23 18.76
C PRO A 187 4.80 13.74 19.66
N GLN A 188 5.69 12.85 20.11
CA GLN A 188 6.79 13.20 21.01
C GLN A 188 8.05 13.63 20.26
N LEU A 189 8.30 13.03 19.08
CA LEU A 189 9.54 13.18 18.32
C LEU A 189 9.41 14.11 17.10
N LEU A 190 8.22 14.22 16.52
CA LEU A 190 7.89 15.13 15.43
C LEU A 190 6.86 16.16 15.93
N ALA A 191 7.21 16.83 17.04
CA ALA A 191 6.39 17.86 17.65
C ALA A 191 6.62 19.22 17.00
N TRP A 192 5.56 20.01 16.94
CA TRP A 192 5.62 21.39 16.45
C TRP A 192 6.22 22.31 17.53
N PRO A 193 7.05 23.32 17.16
CA PRO A 193 7.58 24.28 18.12
C PRO A 193 6.49 25.03 18.90
N ASN A 194 6.78 25.34 20.17
CA ASN A 194 5.87 26.06 21.06
C ASN A 194 5.74 27.55 20.67
N ALA A 195 4.88 28.31 21.36
CA ALA A 195 4.59 29.70 20.98
C ALA A 195 5.81 30.64 21.05
N GLU A 196 6.72 30.39 21.96
CA GLU A 196 7.93 31.19 22.17
C GLU A 196 8.96 30.85 21.08
N GLU A 197 9.23 29.57 20.84
CA GLU A 197 10.10 29.10 19.75
C GLU A 197 9.61 29.58 18.37
N ARG A 198 8.29 29.64 18.18
CA ARG A 198 7.70 30.21 16.96
C ARG A 198 7.96 31.71 16.83
N SER A 199 7.90 32.47 17.92
CA SER A 199 8.13 33.92 17.88
C SER A 199 9.59 34.24 17.51
N GLU A 200 10.53 33.37 17.87
CA GLU A 200 11.93 33.48 17.48
C GLU A 200 12.11 33.16 15.98
N VAL A 201 11.45 32.10 15.51
CA VAL A 201 11.51 31.65 14.10
C VAL A 201 10.69 32.54 13.14
N SER A 202 9.59 33.18 13.59
CA SER A 202 8.66 33.93 12.74
C SER A 202 9.10 35.36 12.41
N SER A 203 10.37 35.71 12.60
CA SER A 203 10.92 37.03 12.31
C SER A 203 11.14 37.30 10.79
N GLY A 204 10.47 36.55 9.91
CA GLY A 204 10.54 36.64 8.44
C GLY A 204 9.26 36.14 7.74
N ASP A 205 9.36 35.50 6.57
CA ASP A 205 8.25 35.02 5.70
C ASP A 205 7.41 33.86 6.29
N GLY A 206 7.32 33.75 7.62
CA GLY A 206 6.60 32.72 8.35
C GLY A 206 5.18 32.43 7.84
N PRO A 207 4.33 33.43 7.50
CA PRO A 207 2.95 33.19 7.04
C PRO A 207 2.83 32.27 5.82
N ASP A 208 3.77 32.33 4.87
CA ASP A 208 3.71 31.54 3.63
C ASP A 208 3.91 30.04 3.90
N TYR A 209 4.57 29.71 5.00
CA TYR A 209 4.77 28.33 5.40
C TYR A 209 3.52 27.73 6.08
N TYR A 210 2.49 28.53 6.38
CA TYR A 210 1.27 28.06 7.02
C TYR A 210 0.30 27.40 6.02
N ASN A 211 0.01 26.12 6.24
CA ASN A 211 -0.86 25.34 5.35
C ASN A 211 -2.33 25.40 5.79
N ARG A 212 -3.23 25.01 4.87
CA ARG A 212 -4.69 24.98 5.10
C ARG A 212 -5.15 23.98 6.18
N LYS A 213 -4.27 23.06 6.58
CA LYS A 213 -4.51 22.08 7.67
C LYS A 213 -4.13 22.66 9.04
N GLY A 214 -3.77 23.95 9.09
CA GLY A 214 -3.49 24.65 10.32
C GLY A 214 -2.08 24.37 10.88
N SER A 215 -1.13 23.99 10.03
CA SER A 215 0.24 23.68 10.43
C SER A 215 1.22 24.41 9.52
N TYR A 216 2.37 24.87 10.04
CA TYR A 216 3.43 25.32 9.15
C TYR A 216 4.22 24.12 8.62
N GLY A 217 4.80 24.25 7.44
CA GLY A 217 5.68 23.23 6.89
C GLY A 217 6.27 23.63 5.55
N ILE A 218 7.21 22.83 5.09
CA ILE A 218 7.71 22.86 3.71
C ILE A 218 6.99 21.75 2.97
N THR A 219 6.43 22.08 1.81
CA THR A 219 5.78 21.11 0.93
C THR A 219 6.86 20.43 0.09
N THR A 220 6.82 19.10 0.07
CA THR A 220 7.75 18.28 -0.70
C THR A 220 6.96 17.33 -1.60
N LEU A 221 7.29 17.33 -2.90
CA LEU A 221 6.85 16.35 -3.87
C LEU A 221 7.90 15.21 -3.93
N LEU A 222 7.45 13.99 -3.69
CA LEU A 222 8.26 12.78 -3.79
C LEU A 222 7.69 11.89 -4.88
N VAL A 223 8.58 11.33 -5.72
CA VAL A 223 8.23 10.28 -6.68
C VAL A 223 9.03 9.04 -6.35
N CYS A 224 8.36 7.90 -6.43
CA CYS A 224 9.01 6.60 -6.31
C CYS A 224 8.62 5.68 -7.45
N ASP A 225 9.48 4.71 -7.73
CA ASP A 225 9.20 3.62 -8.67
C ASP A 225 8.32 2.52 -8.04
N GLN A 226 8.08 1.45 -8.80
CA GLN A 226 7.30 0.28 -8.37
C GLN A 226 7.97 -0.51 -7.23
N GLU A 227 9.30 -0.39 -7.11
CA GLU A 227 10.10 -0.98 -6.03
C GLU A 227 10.12 -0.08 -4.77
N LYS A 228 9.48 1.10 -4.84
CA LYS A 228 9.42 2.15 -3.81
C LYS A 228 10.74 2.88 -3.59
N ASN A 229 11.68 2.79 -4.53
CA ASN A 229 12.86 3.63 -4.52
C ASN A 229 12.43 5.07 -4.81
N ILE A 230 12.86 6.03 -3.98
CA ILE A 230 12.61 7.44 -4.25
C ILE A 230 13.51 7.85 -5.44
N THR A 231 12.90 8.21 -6.56
CA THR A 231 13.59 8.55 -7.81
C THR A 231 13.61 10.04 -8.09
N HIS A 232 12.73 10.81 -7.46
CA HIS A 232 12.71 12.26 -7.58
C HIS A 232 12.23 12.91 -6.27
N VAL A 233 12.91 13.99 -5.87
CA VAL A 233 12.57 14.81 -4.70
C VAL A 233 12.55 16.26 -5.15
N TYR A 234 11.41 16.92 -4.99
CA TYR A 234 11.26 18.35 -5.25
C TYR A 234 10.69 19.03 -4.00
N THR A 235 11.51 19.83 -3.33
CA THR A 235 11.25 20.37 -1.99
C THR A 235 11.50 21.88 -1.93
N GLY A 236 11.32 22.49 -0.76
CA GLY A 236 11.59 23.91 -0.53
C GLY A 236 10.40 24.84 -0.74
N TRP A 237 9.24 24.28 -1.09
CA TRP A 237 8.03 25.07 -1.31
C TRP A 237 7.36 25.44 0.01
N PRO A 238 6.82 26.67 0.15
CA PRO A 238 6.06 27.03 1.35
C PRO A 238 4.86 26.09 1.58
N GLY A 239 4.51 25.83 2.83
CA GLY A 239 3.43 24.93 3.22
C GLY A 239 2.04 25.31 2.70
N CYS A 240 1.83 26.60 2.39
CA CYS A 240 0.59 27.04 1.75
C CYS A 240 0.47 26.62 0.27
N SER A 241 1.57 26.16 -0.34
CA SER A 241 1.63 25.82 -1.76
C SER A 241 0.74 24.62 -2.08
N HIS A 242 -0.03 24.76 -3.15
CA HIS A 242 -0.91 23.68 -3.62
C HIS A 242 -0.09 22.60 -4.35
N ASP A 243 -0.41 21.32 -4.14
CA ASP A 243 0.32 20.18 -4.75
C ASP A 243 0.46 20.30 -6.28
N GLN A 244 -0.62 20.73 -6.96
CA GLN A 244 -0.59 21.00 -8.40
C GLN A 244 0.43 22.08 -8.79
N ARG A 245 0.65 23.10 -7.95
CA ARG A 245 1.63 24.16 -8.22
C ARG A 245 3.04 23.59 -8.19
N LEU A 246 3.35 22.73 -7.20
CA LEU A 246 4.63 22.03 -7.16
C LEU A 246 4.81 21.16 -8.40
N MET A 247 3.80 20.37 -8.76
CA MET A 247 3.85 19.53 -9.96
C MET A 247 4.11 20.35 -11.21
N ASN A 248 3.43 21.50 -11.38
CA ASN A 248 3.62 22.36 -12.54
C ASN A 248 5.03 22.95 -12.61
N ASN A 249 5.67 23.29 -11.50
CA ASN A 249 7.01 23.88 -11.48
C ASN A 249 8.13 22.83 -11.40
N CYS A 250 7.77 21.57 -11.19
CA CYS A 250 8.70 20.46 -11.16
C CYS A 250 9.18 20.12 -12.58
N GLY A 251 10.45 19.71 -12.71
CA GLY A 251 11.04 19.23 -13.97
C GLY A 251 10.21 18.15 -14.67
N LEU A 252 9.50 17.32 -13.90
CA LEU A 252 8.59 16.29 -14.41
C LEU A 252 7.46 16.84 -15.31
N SER A 253 7.03 18.08 -15.08
CA SER A 253 6.02 18.76 -15.92
C SER A 253 6.62 19.75 -16.90
N GLN A 254 7.78 20.34 -16.59
CA GLN A 254 8.44 21.33 -17.43
C GLN A 254 9.18 20.67 -18.61
N ALA A 255 9.81 19.51 -18.39
CA ALA A 255 10.55 18.76 -19.40
C ALA A 255 10.23 17.26 -19.31
N PRO A 256 8.97 16.83 -19.56
CA PRO A 256 8.54 15.44 -19.35
C PRO A 256 9.32 14.41 -20.18
N THR A 257 9.84 14.80 -21.35
CA THR A 257 10.63 13.91 -22.23
C THR A 257 11.95 13.47 -21.61
N ASP A 258 12.46 14.20 -20.62
CA ASP A 258 13.73 13.88 -19.96
C ASP A 258 13.54 12.81 -18.88
N PHE A 259 12.29 12.60 -18.44
CA PHE A 259 11.94 11.70 -17.33
C PHE A 259 11.06 10.52 -17.74
N PHE A 260 10.29 10.65 -18.82
CA PHE A 260 9.30 9.66 -19.25
C PHE A 260 9.52 9.21 -20.69
N SER A 261 9.55 7.89 -20.90
CA SER A 261 9.26 7.28 -22.20
C SER A 261 7.74 7.26 -22.47
N ASP A 262 7.33 7.05 -23.73
CA ASP A 262 5.92 7.14 -24.18
C ASP A 262 4.93 6.25 -23.38
N ASP A 263 5.41 5.18 -22.76
CA ASP A 263 4.64 4.22 -21.97
C ASP A 263 4.72 4.46 -20.45
N GLN A 264 5.57 5.36 -19.99
CA GLN A 264 5.81 5.64 -18.57
C GLN A 264 4.90 6.74 -18.04
N TYR A 265 4.44 6.58 -16.80
CA TYR A 265 3.57 7.53 -16.12
C TYR A 265 3.63 7.37 -14.60
N LEU A 266 3.22 8.42 -13.88
CA LEU A 266 3.07 8.44 -12.44
C LEU A 266 1.63 8.19 -12.05
N LEU A 267 1.44 7.38 -11.02
CA LEU A 267 0.17 7.33 -10.29
C LEU A 267 0.20 8.37 -9.17
N ALA A 268 -0.85 9.17 -9.06
CA ALA A 268 -0.88 10.29 -8.15
C ALA A 268 -2.19 10.38 -7.36
N ASP A 269 -2.20 11.13 -6.26
CA ASP A 269 -3.43 11.40 -5.55
C ASP A 269 -4.42 12.21 -6.41
N SER A 270 -5.63 12.38 -5.90
CA SER A 270 -6.65 13.09 -6.67
C SER A 270 -6.36 14.58 -6.84
N ALA A 271 -5.55 15.22 -5.98
CA ALA A 271 -5.26 16.65 -6.05
C ALA A 271 -4.56 17.05 -7.35
N PHE A 272 -3.85 16.12 -7.99
CA PHE A 272 -3.19 16.32 -9.28
C PHE A 272 -4.15 16.26 -10.48
N THR A 273 -3.76 16.94 -11.55
CA THR A 273 -4.44 17.00 -12.84
C THR A 273 -3.98 15.85 -13.72
N ALA A 274 -4.93 15.20 -14.41
CA ALA A 274 -4.61 14.11 -15.32
C ALA A 274 -3.91 14.62 -16.58
N THR A 275 -2.71 14.12 -16.84
CA THR A 275 -1.90 14.35 -18.05
C THR A 275 -1.53 13.00 -18.67
N THR A 276 -0.73 13.00 -19.75
CA THR A 276 -0.21 11.75 -20.35
C THR A 276 0.79 11.05 -19.44
N THR A 277 1.51 11.82 -18.61
CA THR A 277 2.54 11.33 -17.68
C THR A 277 2.06 11.25 -16.22
N VAL A 278 0.89 11.79 -15.88
CA VAL A 278 0.33 11.77 -14.52
C VAL A 278 -1.11 11.27 -14.52
N VAL A 279 -1.34 10.18 -13.80
CA VAL A 279 -2.62 9.48 -13.69
C VAL A 279 -3.14 9.57 -12.25
N PRO A 280 -4.00 10.56 -11.94
CA PRO A 280 -4.49 10.79 -10.60
C PRO A 280 -5.73 9.94 -10.27
N ALA A 281 -5.91 9.65 -8.98
CA ALA A 281 -7.11 9.02 -8.45
C ALA A 281 -8.42 9.72 -8.91
N PHE A 282 -9.50 8.96 -9.06
CA PHE A 282 -10.79 9.48 -9.49
C PHE A 282 -11.46 10.31 -8.39
N LYS A 283 -11.91 11.53 -8.73
CA LYS A 283 -12.74 12.36 -7.85
C LYS A 283 -14.21 12.06 -8.07
N ARG A 284 -15.00 12.12 -7.01
CA ARG A 284 -16.46 12.13 -7.10
C ARG A 284 -16.90 13.44 -7.77
N ALA A 285 -17.59 13.33 -8.90
CA ALA A 285 -18.16 14.50 -9.57
C ALA A 285 -19.44 14.95 -8.86
N ARG A 286 -19.80 16.23 -9.01
CA ARG A 286 -21.09 16.75 -8.53
C ARG A 286 -22.20 15.95 -9.21
N ASN A 287 -23.04 15.27 -8.43
CA ASN A 287 -24.18 14.45 -8.87
C ASN A 287 -23.86 13.16 -9.66
N ARG A 288 -22.63 12.64 -9.64
CA ARG A 288 -22.34 11.26 -10.10
C ARG A 288 -21.46 10.51 -9.09
N GLY A 289 -21.85 9.28 -8.79
CA GLY A 289 -21.03 8.34 -8.03
C GLY A 289 -19.81 7.88 -8.82
N LEU A 290 -18.82 7.32 -8.12
CA LEU A 290 -17.75 6.56 -8.76
C LEU A 290 -18.29 5.17 -9.12
N THR A 291 -17.80 4.59 -10.22
CA THR A 291 -18.08 3.19 -10.53
C THR A 291 -17.36 2.27 -9.54
N GLU A 292 -17.78 1.00 -9.43
CA GLU A 292 -17.09 0.02 -8.58
C GLU A 292 -15.61 -0.13 -8.97
N GLU A 293 -15.32 -0.15 -10.27
CA GLU A 293 -13.96 -0.20 -10.81
C GLU A 293 -13.10 0.99 -10.38
N GLN A 294 -13.67 2.20 -10.42
CA GLN A 294 -12.99 3.43 -9.97
C GLN A 294 -12.75 3.40 -8.46
N HIS A 295 -13.71 2.88 -7.70
CA HIS A 295 -13.56 2.67 -6.27
C HIS A 295 -12.44 1.69 -5.94
N ASP A 296 -12.35 0.58 -6.67
CA ASP A 296 -11.29 -0.41 -6.52
C ASP A 296 -9.93 0.16 -6.92
N PHE A 297 -9.82 0.86 -8.06
CA PHE A 297 -8.60 1.54 -8.47
C PHE A 297 -8.10 2.51 -7.39
N ASN A 298 -8.99 3.40 -6.92
CA ASN A 298 -8.65 4.36 -5.88
C ASN A 298 -8.23 3.69 -4.57
N ARG A 299 -8.84 2.55 -4.22
CA ARG A 299 -8.51 1.80 -3.00
C ARG A 299 -7.08 1.25 -3.06
N HIS A 300 -6.65 0.69 -4.20
CA HIS A 300 -5.29 0.18 -4.38
C HIS A 300 -4.28 1.32 -4.34
N LEU A 301 -4.49 2.35 -5.15
CA LEU A 301 -3.62 3.52 -5.21
C LEU A 301 -3.46 4.20 -3.85
N SER A 302 -4.55 4.45 -3.14
CA SER A 302 -4.50 5.03 -1.79
C SER A 302 -3.77 4.11 -0.81
N GLY A 303 -3.98 2.79 -0.92
CA GLY A 303 -3.29 1.80 -0.09
C GLY A 303 -1.77 1.81 -0.29
N ASP A 304 -1.30 2.07 -1.50
CA ASP A 304 0.13 2.15 -1.81
C ASP A 304 0.75 3.44 -1.26
N LEU A 305 0.10 4.57 -1.52
CA LEU A 305 0.50 5.88 -1.00
C LEU A 305 0.56 5.91 0.53
N VAL A 306 -0.43 5.31 1.22
CA VAL A 306 -0.44 5.23 2.68
C VAL A 306 0.75 4.43 3.22
N ARG A 307 1.13 3.32 2.57
CA ARG A 307 2.27 2.50 3.01
C ARG A 307 3.59 3.23 2.82
N ILE A 308 3.78 3.89 1.68
CA ILE A 308 4.99 4.67 1.39
C ILE A 308 5.12 5.83 2.39
N ASN A 309 4.03 6.58 2.61
CA ASN A 309 4.01 7.66 3.58
C ASN A 309 4.32 7.18 5.00
N ALA A 310 3.74 6.04 5.43
CA ALA A 310 4.02 5.46 6.73
C ALA A 310 5.51 5.10 6.90
N TRP A 311 6.14 4.58 5.84
CA TRP A 311 7.56 4.23 5.82
C TRP A 311 8.45 5.47 5.95
N ILE A 312 8.22 6.49 5.13
CA ILE A 312 8.97 7.76 5.16
C ILE A 312 8.82 8.43 6.54
N MET A 313 7.59 8.52 7.03
CA MET A 313 7.31 9.13 8.33
C MET A 313 7.99 8.37 9.48
N ALA A 314 8.04 7.03 9.43
CA ALA A 314 8.76 6.24 10.41
C ALA A 314 10.26 6.56 10.39
N CYS A 315 10.86 6.71 9.20
CA CYS A 315 12.26 7.15 9.08
C CYS A 315 12.49 8.54 9.68
N CYS A 316 11.57 9.50 9.49
CA CYS A 316 11.66 10.83 10.12
C CYS A 316 11.59 10.74 11.65
N VAL A 317 10.70 9.90 12.19
CA VAL A 317 10.61 9.67 13.65
C VAL A 317 11.92 9.07 14.18
N LEU A 318 12.46 8.05 13.50
CA LEU A 318 13.74 7.43 13.88
C LEU A 318 14.90 8.41 13.81
N HIS A 319 14.96 9.26 12.79
CA HIS A 319 15.98 10.31 12.69
C HIS A 319 15.97 11.22 13.93
N ASN A 320 14.79 11.74 14.32
CA ASN A 320 14.69 12.59 15.52
C ASN A 320 14.98 11.84 16.81
N PHE A 321 14.61 10.57 16.90
CA PHE A 321 14.99 9.70 18.01
C PHE A 321 16.51 9.59 18.14
N LEU A 322 17.22 9.34 17.04
CA LEU A 322 18.68 9.22 17.03
C LEU A 322 19.40 10.56 17.30
N ASN A 323 18.87 11.67 16.78
CA ASN A 323 19.40 13.01 17.06
C ASN A 323 19.34 13.33 18.57
N ARG A 324 18.20 13.06 19.23
CA ARG A 324 18.05 13.28 20.67
C ARG A 324 18.97 12.37 21.49
N GLY A 325 19.25 11.17 21.01
CA GLY A 325 20.19 10.23 21.61
C GLY A 325 21.67 10.50 21.30
N GLY A 326 22.00 11.52 20.49
CA GLY A 326 23.38 11.84 20.11
C GLY A 326 24.03 10.81 19.15
N ASP A 327 23.24 9.96 18.49
CA ASP A 327 23.74 8.85 17.65
C ASP A 327 24.03 9.28 16.19
N ILE A 328 23.67 10.51 15.82
CA ILE A 328 23.91 11.07 14.48
C ILE A 328 25.24 11.84 14.48
N GLY A 329 26.33 11.11 14.24
CA GLY A 329 27.60 11.69 13.78
C GLY A 329 27.64 11.68 12.26
N PHE A 330 27.41 12.83 11.61
CA PHE A 330 27.60 12.97 10.17
C PHE A 330 29.10 12.96 9.85
N GLY A 331 29.66 11.79 9.56
CA GLY A 331 31.00 11.63 9.03
C GLY A 331 31.00 11.55 7.50
N TYR A 332 30.45 12.56 6.83
CA TYR A 332 30.55 12.70 5.37
C TYR A 332 31.04 14.11 5.04
N GLU A 333 32.36 14.25 4.91
CA GLU A 333 32.99 15.30 4.11
C GLU A 333 32.75 14.95 2.65
N ASP A 334 31.69 15.49 2.04
CA ASP A 334 31.66 15.64 0.58
C ASP A 334 30.92 16.93 0.24
N SER A 335 31.69 18.02 0.23
CA SER A 335 31.25 19.32 -0.26
C SER A 335 31.30 19.30 -1.79
N THR A 336 30.21 18.86 -2.42
CA THR A 336 29.91 19.29 -3.78
C THR A 336 28.91 20.46 -3.68
N PRO A 337 29.28 21.67 -4.16
CA PRO A 337 28.37 22.80 -4.16
C PRO A 337 27.16 22.47 -5.05
N LEU A 338 25.95 22.65 -4.50
CA LEU A 338 24.73 22.70 -5.30
C LEU A 338 24.75 24.02 -6.08
N ASP A 339 24.82 23.92 -7.40
CA ASP A 339 24.65 25.04 -8.33
C ASP A 339 23.18 25.48 -8.30
N ASP A 340 22.93 26.58 -7.58
CA ASP A 340 21.63 27.24 -7.51
C ASP A 340 21.56 28.32 -8.59
N SER A 341 21.36 27.88 -9.83
CA SER A 341 20.95 28.75 -10.93
C SER A 341 19.45 28.56 -11.17
N SER A 342 18.64 29.25 -10.37
CA SER A 342 17.20 29.42 -10.64
C SER A 342 17.02 30.39 -11.81
N GLU A 343 16.77 29.88 -13.01
CA GLU A 343 16.26 30.69 -14.12
C GLU A 343 14.74 30.89 -13.97
N ASP A 344 14.31 32.15 -13.87
CA ASP A 344 12.90 32.54 -13.90
C ASP A 344 12.30 32.22 -15.27
N ILE A 345 11.43 31.21 -15.34
CA ILE A 345 10.71 30.82 -16.57
C ILE A 345 9.21 31.14 -16.44
N ASP A 346 8.72 31.92 -17.40
CA ASP A 346 7.35 32.39 -17.59
C ASP A 346 6.34 31.22 -17.75
N PRO A 347 5.19 31.20 -17.05
CA PRO A 347 4.27 30.07 -17.13
C PRO A 347 3.46 30.10 -18.45
N GLN A 348 3.82 29.23 -19.40
CA GLN A 348 2.94 28.91 -20.53
C GLN A 348 1.88 27.86 -20.18
N GLU A 349 0.66 28.10 -20.67
CA GLU A 349 -0.52 27.23 -20.54
C GLU A 349 -0.29 25.85 -21.19
N GLN A 350 -0.57 24.78 -20.43
CA GLN A 350 -0.56 23.40 -20.96
C GLN A 350 -1.79 23.09 -21.83
N PRO A 351 -1.61 22.49 -23.02
CA PRO A 351 -2.67 21.78 -23.73
C PRO A 351 -2.81 20.34 -23.18
N GLY A 352 -4.01 19.74 -23.26
CA GLY A 352 -4.11 18.26 -23.20
C GLY A 352 -5.01 17.59 -22.14
N LYS A 353 -5.92 18.31 -21.47
CA LYS A 353 -6.88 17.71 -20.50
C LYS A 353 -7.67 16.50 -21.06
N ALA A 354 -7.90 16.44 -22.37
CA ALA A 354 -8.57 15.31 -23.02
C ALA A 354 -7.64 14.08 -23.17
N ALA A 355 -6.37 14.29 -23.52
CA ALA A 355 -5.39 13.21 -23.67
C ALA A 355 -5.09 12.53 -22.33
N GLY A 356 -4.88 13.30 -21.26
CA GLY A 356 -4.66 12.73 -19.92
C GLY A 356 -5.87 11.96 -19.37
N LYS A 357 -7.09 12.43 -19.67
CA LYS A 357 -8.31 11.67 -19.34
C LYS A 357 -8.40 10.34 -20.09
N ARG A 358 -7.95 10.28 -21.35
CA ARG A 358 -7.88 9.02 -22.13
C ARG A 358 -6.86 8.07 -21.53
N LYS A 359 -5.63 8.53 -21.27
CA LYS A 359 -4.57 7.72 -20.64
C LYS A 359 -5.01 7.13 -19.30
N ARG A 360 -5.65 7.93 -18.43
CA ARG A 360 -6.20 7.40 -17.16
C ARG A 360 -7.25 6.32 -17.38
N LYS A 361 -8.06 6.43 -18.44
CA LYS A 361 -9.06 5.41 -18.79
C LYS A 361 -8.40 4.14 -19.31
N GLU A 362 -7.37 4.27 -20.14
CA GLU A 362 -6.55 3.15 -20.64
C GLU A 362 -5.87 2.39 -19.49
N VAL A 363 -5.26 3.12 -18.54
CA VAL A 363 -4.63 2.51 -17.36
C VAL A 363 -5.67 1.78 -16.50
N LEU A 364 -6.87 2.35 -16.32
CA LEU A 364 -7.96 1.65 -15.63
C LEU A 364 -8.34 0.34 -16.36
N GLN A 365 -8.47 0.36 -17.68
CA GLN A 365 -8.81 -0.83 -18.46
C GLN A 365 -7.71 -1.89 -18.41
N ALA A 366 -6.44 -1.49 -18.53
CA ALA A 366 -5.31 -2.41 -18.37
C ALA A 366 -5.27 -3.03 -16.97
N ALA A 367 -5.59 -2.24 -15.94
CA ALA A 367 -5.69 -2.71 -14.58
C ALA A 367 -6.83 -3.75 -14.44
N LEU A 368 -7.98 -3.53 -15.08
CA LEU A 368 -9.10 -4.48 -15.08
C LEU A 368 -8.77 -5.77 -15.84
N ALA A 369 -8.18 -5.69 -17.04
CA ALA A 369 -7.77 -6.84 -17.81
C ALA A 369 -6.77 -7.73 -17.04
N PHE A 370 -5.77 -7.11 -16.39
CA PHE A 370 -4.84 -7.84 -15.51
C PHE A 370 -5.55 -8.61 -14.38
N ARG A 371 -6.66 -8.09 -13.86
CA ARG A 371 -7.47 -8.79 -12.85
C ARG A 371 -8.28 -9.94 -13.43
N GLU A 372 -8.82 -9.76 -14.64
CA GLU A 372 -9.60 -10.81 -15.32
C GLU A 372 -8.71 -12.01 -15.67
N ASP A 373 -7.44 -11.77 -15.99
CA ASP A 373 -6.40 -12.79 -16.21
C ASP A 373 -5.88 -13.44 -14.91
N GLY A 374 -6.53 -13.20 -13.76
CA GLY A 374 -6.15 -13.77 -12.46
C GLY A 374 -5.00 -13.05 -11.75
N GLY A 375 -4.52 -11.93 -12.29
CA GLY A 375 -3.52 -11.08 -11.66
C GLY A 375 -4.04 -10.40 -10.39
N SER A 376 -3.19 -10.30 -9.37
CA SER A 376 -3.46 -9.54 -8.15
C SER A 376 -2.36 -8.50 -7.93
N TYR A 377 -2.72 -7.24 -7.66
CA TYR A 377 -1.77 -6.16 -7.39
C TYR A 377 -0.91 -6.37 -6.12
#